data_AF-A0A4R9M6W1-F1
#
_entry.id   AF-A0A4R9M6W1-F1
#
_cell.length_a   1.000
_cell.length_b   1.000
_cell.length_c   1.000
_cell.angle_alpha   90.00
_cell.angle_beta   90.00
_cell.angle_gamma   90.00
#
_symmetry.space_group_name_H-M   'P 1'
#
loop_
_entity.id
_entity.type
_entity.pdbx_description
1 polymer ?
#
loop_
_entity_poly.entity_id
_entity_poly.type
_entity_poly.pdbx_seq_one_letter_code
_entity_poly.pdbx_strand_id
1 'polypeptide(L)'
;MQLLSRKGFLSGLGFSAMGLWLWACGNKVKEKYLYFSDSELEIMQVWSDSVLPVQEKGMPSADEAEVVRRLDEEFYFVSEEIQEEFHLAITALQYAPFFYGYFSRFSKMHRDDRIRFLKQTESTDSDTMRAVVGNLKLVTFLAYYGHKSTWQEIGFDGPFANPSEKWSESRIYYKKTISGS
;
A
#
# COMPACT_ATOMS: atom_id res chain seq x y z
N MET A 1 65.56 14.27 25.70
CA MET A 1 64.49 14.38 24.68
C MET A 1 63.39 13.42 25.11
N GLN A 2 62.27 13.94 25.64
CA GLN A 2 61.29 13.18 26.43
C GLN A 2 60.31 12.38 25.53
N LEU A 3 59.99 11.17 26.00
CA LEU A 3 59.09 10.18 25.39
C LEU A 3 57.63 10.61 25.52
N LEU A 4 56.90 10.68 24.41
CA LEU A 4 55.45 10.90 24.40
C LEU A 4 54.70 9.62 24.82
N SER A 5 53.98 9.74 25.93
CA SER A 5 53.17 8.69 26.56
C SER A 5 51.85 8.45 25.81
N ARG A 6 51.58 7.18 25.47
CA ARG A 6 50.36 6.70 24.82
C ARG A 6 49.23 6.48 25.83
N LYS A 7 48.63 7.54 26.37
CA LYS A 7 47.37 7.42 27.15
C LYS A 7 46.53 8.67 26.96
N GLY A 8 45.57 8.62 26.02
CA GLY A 8 44.63 9.74 25.85
C GLY A 8 43.79 9.74 24.57
N PHE A 9 43.60 8.61 23.88
CA PHE A 9 42.83 8.61 22.64
C PHE A 9 41.89 7.41 22.50
N LEU A 10 41.10 7.10 23.54
CA LEU A 10 40.09 6.02 23.44
C LEU A 10 38.79 6.28 24.20
N SER A 11 38.52 7.49 24.68
CA SER A 11 37.29 7.78 25.47
C SER A 11 36.31 8.74 24.79
N GLY A 12 36.32 8.87 23.46
CA GLY A 12 35.46 9.83 22.73
C GLY A 12 34.56 9.26 21.63
N LEU A 13 34.74 8.01 21.21
CA LEU A 13 34.09 7.47 20.00
C LEU A 13 32.82 6.64 20.26
N GLY A 14 32.42 6.45 21.52
CA GLY A 14 31.26 5.60 21.86
C GLY A 14 29.89 6.28 21.78
N PHE A 15 29.81 7.59 22.03
CA PHE A 15 28.50 8.26 22.18
C PHE A 15 27.99 8.96 20.91
N SER A 16 28.87 9.32 19.97
CA SER A 16 28.45 10.01 18.73
C SER A 16 27.80 9.05 17.73
N ALA A 17 28.25 7.79 17.66
CA ALA A 17 27.70 6.80 16.74
C ALA A 17 26.26 6.38 17.09
N MET A 18 25.93 6.29 18.39
CA MET A 18 24.59 5.92 18.85
C MET A 18 23.55 7.02 18.57
N GLY A 19 23.95 8.30 18.73
CA GLY A 19 23.07 9.45 18.44
C GLY A 19 22.75 9.60 16.95
N LEU A 20 23.71 9.30 16.07
CA LEU A 20 23.50 9.29 14.61
C LEU A 20 22.63 8.11 14.16
N TRP A 21 22.74 6.95 14.81
CA TRP A 21 21.85 5.80 14.55
C TRP A 21 20.40 6.07 14.95
N LEU A 22 20.18 6.74 16.09
CA LEU A 22 18.84 7.12 16.55
C LEU A 22 18.20 8.22 15.67
N TRP A 23 19.00 9.10 15.06
CA TRP A 23 18.50 10.12 14.12
C TRP A 23 18.25 9.55 12.72
N ALA A 24 19.03 8.56 12.29
CA ALA A 24 18.79 7.82 11.03
C ALA A 24 17.56 6.90 11.10
N CYS A 25 17.21 6.41 12.30
CA CYS A 25 15.90 5.85 12.63
C CYS A 25 14.89 6.95 12.98
N GLY A 26 14.90 8.06 12.23
CA GLY A 26 13.84 9.05 12.30
C GLY A 26 12.51 8.33 12.14
N ASN A 27 11.68 8.35 13.19
CA ASN A 27 10.32 7.83 13.18
C ASN A 27 9.62 8.45 11.95
N LYS A 28 9.50 7.67 10.87
CA LYS A 28 8.54 8.00 9.83
C LYS A 28 7.21 8.06 10.55
N VAL A 29 6.60 9.24 10.60
CA VAL A 29 5.26 9.40 11.15
C VAL A 29 4.40 8.39 10.42
N LYS A 30 3.96 7.34 11.11
CA LYS A 30 3.06 6.35 10.53
C LYS A 30 1.85 7.12 10.06
N GLU A 31 1.66 7.10 8.76
CA GLU A 31 0.45 7.59 8.13
C GLU A 31 -0.75 6.92 8.81
N LYS A 32 -1.69 7.72 9.32
CA LYS A 32 -2.89 7.19 9.99
C LYS A 32 -3.90 6.77 8.92
N TYR A 33 -4.55 5.63 9.16
CA TYR A 33 -5.60 5.04 8.35
C TYR A 33 -6.82 4.82 9.26
N LEU A 34 -8.03 5.01 8.72
CA LEU A 34 -9.28 4.91 9.51
C LEU A 34 -10.10 3.67 9.16
N TYR A 35 -9.94 3.13 7.95
CA TYR A 35 -10.66 1.94 7.49
C TYR A 35 -9.81 0.69 7.62
N PHE A 36 -8.64 0.64 6.97
CA PHE A 36 -7.76 -0.52 7.01
C PHE A 36 -7.00 -0.65 8.33
N SER A 37 -6.90 -1.88 8.80
CA SER A 37 -5.93 -2.25 9.85
C SER A 37 -4.50 -2.34 9.30
N ASP A 38 -3.50 -2.31 10.20
CA ASP A 38 -2.08 -2.45 9.84
C ASP A 38 -1.78 -3.71 8.99
N SER A 39 -2.50 -4.82 9.22
CA SER A 39 -2.32 -6.06 8.47
C SER A 39 -2.96 -6.00 7.08
N GLU A 40 -4.11 -5.35 6.96
CA GLU A 40 -4.80 -5.16 5.68
C GLU A 40 -4.06 -4.17 4.79
N LEU A 41 -3.44 -3.14 5.36
CA LEU A 41 -2.54 -2.25 4.64
C LEU A 41 -1.40 -3.03 3.97
N GLU A 42 -0.76 -3.95 4.69
CA GLU A 42 0.28 -4.81 4.11
C GLU A 42 -0.28 -5.66 2.96
N ILE A 43 -1.46 -6.26 3.15
CA ILE A 43 -2.10 -7.10 2.12
C ILE A 43 -2.42 -6.27 0.89
N MET A 44 -3.01 -5.09 1.06
CA MET A 44 -3.45 -4.21 -0.03
C MET A 44 -2.28 -3.58 -0.79
N GLN A 45 -1.17 -3.27 -0.12
CA GLN A 45 0.07 -2.86 -0.79
C GLN A 45 0.59 -3.98 -1.71
N VAL A 46 0.75 -5.18 -1.15
CA VAL A 46 1.26 -6.34 -1.90
C VAL A 46 0.31 -6.74 -3.04
N TRP A 47 -1.00 -6.65 -2.79
CA TRP A 47 -2.03 -6.86 -3.80
C TRP A 47 -1.90 -5.87 -4.95
N SER A 48 -1.86 -4.57 -4.65
CA SER A 48 -1.78 -3.50 -5.64
C SER A 48 -0.54 -3.68 -6.52
N ASP A 49 0.62 -3.94 -5.93
CA ASP A 49 1.87 -4.21 -6.67
C ASP A 49 1.83 -5.47 -7.56
N SER A 50 0.92 -6.39 -7.26
CA SER A 50 0.78 -7.65 -7.98
C SER A 50 -0.20 -7.56 -9.15
N VAL A 51 -1.19 -6.68 -9.08
CA VAL A 51 -2.24 -6.53 -10.12
C VAL A 51 -2.05 -5.32 -11.02
N LEU A 52 -1.33 -4.30 -10.56
CA LEU A 52 -1.07 -3.07 -11.30
C LEU A 52 0.16 -3.21 -12.21
N PRO A 53 0.23 -2.47 -13.33
CA PRO A 53 1.34 -2.52 -14.28
C PRO A 53 2.58 -1.75 -13.79
N VAL A 54 2.91 -1.79 -12.49
CA VAL A 54 3.98 -0.98 -11.88
C VAL A 54 5.39 -1.35 -12.35
N GLN A 55 5.54 -2.44 -13.12
CA GLN A 55 6.81 -2.83 -13.74
C GLN A 55 6.93 -2.36 -15.20
N GLU A 56 5.85 -1.83 -15.78
CA GLU A 56 5.89 -1.24 -17.11
C GLU A 56 6.56 0.12 -17.06
N LYS A 57 7.36 0.42 -18.08
CA LYS A 57 8.12 1.67 -18.12
C LYS A 57 7.16 2.86 -18.19
N GLY A 58 7.31 3.80 -17.27
CA GLY A 58 6.50 5.03 -17.20
C GLY A 58 5.33 4.92 -16.23
N MET A 59 4.83 3.71 -15.96
CA MET A 59 3.71 3.50 -15.05
C MET A 59 4.09 3.81 -13.60
N PRO A 60 3.30 4.63 -12.87
CA PRO A 60 3.59 4.97 -11.49
C PRO A 60 3.40 3.76 -10.56
N SER A 61 4.10 3.74 -9.44
CA SER A 61 3.85 2.77 -8.38
C SER A 61 2.49 2.96 -7.71
N ALA A 62 2.02 1.96 -6.96
CA ALA A 62 0.77 2.06 -6.19
C ALA A 62 0.80 3.20 -5.16
N ASP A 63 1.98 3.46 -4.58
CA ASP A 63 2.21 4.56 -3.63
C ASP A 63 2.16 5.92 -4.34
N GLU A 64 2.80 6.07 -5.52
CA GLU A 64 2.77 7.31 -6.32
C GLU A 64 1.38 7.65 -6.85
N ALA A 65 0.54 6.64 -7.07
CA ALA A 65 -0.87 6.82 -7.42
C ALA A 65 -1.81 6.88 -6.20
N GLU A 66 -1.26 6.88 -4.98
CA GLU A 66 -1.98 6.96 -3.71
C GLU A 66 -3.10 5.92 -3.56
N VAL A 67 -2.93 4.72 -4.12
CA VAL A 67 -4.01 3.72 -4.25
C VAL A 67 -4.60 3.35 -2.90
N VAL A 68 -3.77 2.87 -1.97
CA VAL A 68 -4.23 2.38 -0.66
C VAL A 68 -4.80 3.51 0.18
N ARG A 69 -4.19 4.71 0.11
CA ARG A 69 -4.69 5.93 0.75
C ARG A 69 -6.10 6.30 0.29
N ARG A 70 -6.31 6.36 -1.03
CA ARG A 70 -7.61 6.70 -1.62
C ARG A 70 -8.65 5.65 -1.28
N LEU A 71 -8.29 4.37 -1.32
CA LEU A 71 -9.20 3.31 -0.90
C LEU A 71 -9.63 3.46 0.56
N ASP A 72 -8.70 3.75 1.47
CA ASP A 72 -9.03 3.97 2.88
C ASP A 72 -9.99 5.16 3.07
N GLU A 73 -9.71 6.26 2.36
CA GLU A 73 -10.54 7.46 2.38
C GLU A 73 -11.96 7.17 1.89
N GLU A 74 -12.12 6.48 0.77
CA GLU A 74 -13.46 6.20 0.21
C GLU A 74 -14.22 5.15 1.05
N PHE A 75 -13.56 4.06 1.46
CA PHE A 75 -14.21 3.01 2.24
C PHE A 75 -14.60 3.44 3.64
N TYR A 76 -13.92 4.42 4.23
CA TYR A 76 -14.34 4.96 5.52
C TYR A 76 -15.77 5.56 5.50
N PHE A 77 -16.27 5.99 4.33
CA PHE A 77 -17.60 6.61 4.19
C PHE A 77 -18.68 5.70 3.59
N VAL A 78 -18.36 4.46 3.21
CA VAL A 78 -19.39 3.51 2.76
C VAL A 78 -20.14 2.90 3.95
N SER A 79 -21.27 2.23 3.71
CA SER A 79 -22.04 1.58 4.78
C SER A 79 -21.21 0.51 5.50
N GLU A 80 -21.49 0.30 6.79
CA GLU A 80 -20.82 -0.73 7.61
C GLU A 80 -20.89 -2.12 6.96
N GLU A 81 -22.02 -2.46 6.34
CA GLU A 81 -22.19 -3.72 5.59
C GLU A 81 -21.15 -3.86 4.45
N ILE A 82 -20.95 -2.81 3.64
CA ILE A 82 -19.97 -2.83 2.56
C ILE A 82 -18.55 -2.87 3.14
N GLN A 83 -18.29 -2.13 4.23
CA GLN A 83 -17.00 -2.16 4.92
C GLN A 83 -16.63 -3.58 5.35
N GLU A 84 -17.56 -4.29 6.00
CA GLU A 84 -17.39 -5.68 6.44
C GLU A 84 -17.16 -6.65 5.28
N GLU A 85 -17.89 -6.50 4.17
CA GLU A 85 -17.69 -7.32 2.98
C GLU A 85 -16.27 -7.19 2.41
N PHE A 86 -15.71 -5.97 2.38
CA PHE A 86 -14.34 -5.75 1.90
C PHE A 86 -13.29 -6.27 2.88
N HIS A 87 -13.48 -6.12 4.19
CA HIS A 87 -12.62 -6.77 5.20
C HIS A 87 -12.60 -8.30 5.03
N LEU A 88 -13.77 -8.89 4.77
CA LEU A 88 -13.89 -10.32 4.51
C LEU A 88 -13.20 -10.71 3.19
N ALA A 89 -13.34 -9.90 2.14
CA ALA A 89 -12.67 -10.14 0.85
C ALA A 89 -11.14 -10.10 0.98
N ILE A 90 -10.59 -9.14 1.73
CA ILE A 90 -9.15 -9.03 2.00
C ILE A 90 -8.66 -10.23 2.81
N THR A 91 -9.43 -10.64 3.82
CA THR A 91 -9.15 -11.84 4.62
C THR A 91 -9.18 -13.10 3.75
N ALA A 92 -10.19 -13.24 2.89
CA ALA A 92 -10.31 -14.36 1.98
C ALA A 92 -9.12 -14.43 1.02
N LEU A 93 -8.73 -13.31 0.42
CA LEU A 93 -7.52 -13.21 -0.42
C LEU A 93 -6.27 -13.66 0.34
N GLN A 94 -6.11 -13.24 1.60
CA GLN A 94 -4.92 -13.53 2.39
C GLN A 94 -4.69 -15.03 2.61
N TYR A 95 -5.76 -15.80 2.77
CA TYR A 95 -5.70 -17.25 3.02
C TYR A 95 -6.05 -18.11 1.80
N ALA A 96 -6.57 -17.53 0.72
CA ALA A 96 -6.89 -18.24 -0.52
C ALA A 96 -5.73 -19.10 -1.06
N PRO A 97 -4.44 -18.68 -1.03
CA PRO A 97 -3.37 -19.47 -1.63
C PRO A 97 -3.23 -20.90 -1.11
N PHE A 98 -3.65 -21.19 0.13
CA PHE A 98 -3.66 -22.56 0.68
C PHE A 98 -4.56 -23.51 -0.13
N PHE A 99 -5.68 -23.01 -0.66
CA PHE A 99 -6.59 -23.80 -1.51
C PHE A 99 -6.06 -23.99 -2.94
N TYR A 100 -4.99 -23.30 -3.29
CA TYR A 100 -4.31 -23.37 -4.59
C TYR A 100 -2.93 -24.04 -4.47
N GLY A 101 -2.63 -24.68 -3.34
CA GLY A 101 -1.40 -25.47 -3.13
C GLY A 101 -0.19 -24.67 -2.65
N TYR A 102 -0.35 -23.41 -2.26
CA TYR A 102 0.71 -22.61 -1.66
C TYR A 102 0.67 -22.70 -0.14
N PHE A 103 1.82 -22.97 0.49
CA PHE A 103 1.96 -23.01 1.95
C PHE A 103 2.39 -21.65 2.54
N SER A 104 1.78 -20.57 2.05
CA SER A 104 2.04 -19.21 2.52
C SER A 104 0.80 -18.36 2.38
N ARG A 105 0.70 -17.31 3.18
CA ARG A 105 -0.34 -16.28 3.03
C ARG A 105 -0.01 -15.38 1.85
N PHE A 106 -1.02 -14.82 1.20
CA PHE A 106 -0.84 -14.00 0.00
C PHE A 106 0.22 -12.89 0.18
N SER A 107 0.13 -12.11 1.25
CA SER A 107 1.08 -11.01 1.52
C SER A 107 2.52 -11.46 1.76
N LYS A 108 2.74 -12.74 2.09
CA LYS A 108 4.07 -13.32 2.38
C LYS A 108 4.62 -14.18 1.24
N MET A 109 3.86 -14.36 0.15
CA MET A 109 4.34 -15.08 -1.04
C MET A 109 5.38 -14.26 -1.79
N HIS A 110 6.32 -14.91 -2.47
CA HIS A 110 7.18 -14.24 -3.44
C HIS A 110 6.36 -13.67 -4.59
N ARG A 111 6.84 -12.60 -5.21
CA ARG A 111 6.11 -11.92 -6.31
C ARG A 111 5.70 -12.88 -7.43
N ASP A 112 6.61 -13.75 -7.86
CA ASP A 112 6.33 -14.69 -8.95
C ASP A 112 5.27 -15.73 -8.55
N ASP A 113 5.26 -16.17 -7.29
CA ASP A 113 4.21 -17.04 -6.75
C ASP A 113 2.87 -16.33 -6.71
N ARG A 114 2.84 -15.05 -6.30
CA ARG A 114 1.58 -14.26 -6.31
C ARG A 114 1.02 -14.14 -7.72
N ILE A 115 1.87 -13.84 -8.71
CA ILE A 115 1.45 -13.75 -10.11
C ILE A 115 0.92 -15.11 -10.60
N ARG A 116 1.60 -16.22 -10.28
CA ARG A 116 1.12 -17.57 -10.63
C ARG A 116 -0.22 -17.90 -9.97
N PHE A 117 -0.36 -17.62 -8.69
CA PHE A 117 -1.60 -17.78 -7.95
C PHE A 117 -2.74 -16.97 -8.59
N LEU A 118 -2.53 -15.68 -8.85
CA LEU A 118 -3.56 -14.83 -9.47
C LEU A 118 -3.95 -15.33 -10.86
N LYS A 119 -3.00 -15.80 -11.67
CA LYS A 119 -3.30 -16.44 -12.96
C LYS A 119 -4.15 -17.69 -12.81
N GLN A 120 -3.90 -18.52 -11.79
CA GLN A 120 -4.73 -19.70 -11.51
C GLN A 120 -6.15 -19.32 -11.10
N THR A 121 -6.34 -18.18 -10.43
CA THR A 121 -7.69 -17.71 -10.07
C THR A 121 -8.52 -17.23 -11.26
N GLU A 122 -7.90 -16.94 -12.42
CA GLU A 122 -8.63 -16.48 -13.61
C GLU A 122 -9.54 -17.57 -14.19
N SER A 123 -9.16 -18.85 -14.02
CA SER A 123 -9.94 -20.00 -14.46
C SER A 123 -10.63 -20.74 -13.31
N THR A 124 -10.92 -20.06 -12.20
CA THR A 124 -11.55 -20.70 -11.03
C THR A 124 -13.05 -20.90 -11.21
N ASP A 125 -13.54 -22.07 -10.81
CA ASP A 125 -14.98 -22.37 -10.75
C ASP A 125 -15.65 -21.78 -9.50
N SER A 126 -14.87 -21.29 -8.52
CA SER A 126 -15.40 -20.71 -7.29
C SER A 126 -15.97 -19.31 -7.51
N ASP A 127 -17.30 -19.18 -7.40
CA ASP A 127 -18.01 -17.88 -7.41
C ASP A 127 -17.42 -16.90 -6.39
N THR A 128 -17.13 -17.40 -5.18
CA THR A 128 -16.52 -16.61 -4.10
C THR A 128 -15.16 -16.07 -4.49
N MET A 129 -14.27 -16.91 -5.04
CA MET A 129 -12.95 -16.44 -5.46
C MET A 129 -13.05 -15.41 -6.59
N ARG A 130 -13.96 -15.62 -7.55
CA ARG A 130 -14.21 -14.65 -8.62
C ARG A 130 -14.72 -13.32 -8.07
N ALA A 131 -15.64 -13.35 -7.10
CA ALA A 131 -16.14 -12.15 -6.43
C ALA A 131 -15.02 -11.40 -5.67
N VAL A 132 -14.21 -12.12 -4.89
CA VAL A 132 -13.10 -11.52 -4.14
C VAL A 132 -12.08 -10.86 -5.07
N VAL A 133 -11.56 -11.58 -6.06
CA VAL A 133 -10.56 -11.05 -7.00
C VAL A 133 -11.14 -9.93 -7.84
N GLY A 134 -12.38 -10.10 -8.33
CA GLY A 134 -13.06 -9.12 -9.17
C GLY A 134 -13.29 -7.79 -8.45
N ASN A 135 -13.86 -7.84 -7.25
CA ASN A 135 -14.16 -6.64 -6.47
C ASN A 135 -12.89 -5.92 -6.03
N LEU A 136 -11.87 -6.66 -5.56
CA LEU A 136 -10.59 -6.04 -5.20
C LEU A 136 -9.89 -5.43 -6.42
N LYS A 137 -9.92 -6.07 -7.59
CA LYS A 137 -9.34 -5.50 -8.83
C LYS A 137 -10.09 -4.23 -9.23
N LEU A 138 -11.42 -4.27 -9.20
CA LEU A 138 -12.27 -3.14 -9.60
C LEU A 138 -11.91 -1.88 -8.81
N VAL A 139 -11.92 -1.96 -7.47
CA VAL A 139 -11.66 -0.78 -6.63
C VAL A 139 -10.21 -0.32 -6.74
N THR A 140 -9.26 -1.26 -6.84
CA THR A 140 -7.83 -0.96 -7.02
C THR A 140 -7.58 -0.22 -8.33
N PHE A 141 -8.17 -0.68 -9.44
CA PHE A 141 -8.02 -0.07 -10.76
C PHE A 141 -8.74 1.27 -10.85
N LEU A 142 -9.91 1.40 -10.21
CA LEU A 142 -10.62 2.68 -10.13
C LEU A 142 -9.77 3.73 -9.40
N ALA A 143 -9.15 3.36 -8.27
CA ALA A 143 -8.26 4.25 -7.52
C ALA A 143 -7.00 4.61 -8.34
N TYR A 144 -6.36 3.63 -8.98
CA TYR A 144 -5.12 3.82 -9.72
C TYR A 144 -5.31 4.65 -11.00
N TYR A 145 -6.17 4.21 -11.93
CA TYR A 145 -6.39 4.92 -13.20
C TYR A 145 -7.21 6.21 -13.03
N GLY A 146 -7.87 6.37 -11.89
CA GLY A 146 -8.49 7.63 -11.48
C GLY A 146 -7.47 8.69 -11.04
N HIS A 147 -6.20 8.35 -10.87
CA HIS A 147 -5.17 9.27 -10.42
C HIS A 147 -4.39 9.89 -11.59
N LYS A 148 -4.15 11.20 -11.51
CA LYS A 148 -3.50 12.00 -12.57
C LYS A 148 -2.12 11.51 -12.99
N SER A 149 -1.39 10.84 -12.11
CA SER A 149 -0.06 10.29 -12.44
C SER A 149 -0.11 9.18 -13.48
N THR A 150 -1.27 8.54 -13.68
CA THR A 150 -1.43 7.47 -14.66
C THR A 150 -1.88 7.97 -16.04
N TRP A 151 -2.50 9.16 -16.11
CA TRP A 151 -3.25 9.60 -17.27
C TRP A 151 -2.41 9.69 -18.55
N GLN A 152 -1.23 10.32 -18.48
CA GLN A 152 -0.36 10.47 -19.64
C GLN A 152 0.09 9.11 -20.19
N GLU A 153 0.43 8.18 -19.31
CA GLU A 153 0.92 6.85 -19.69
C GLU A 153 -0.17 5.99 -20.33
N ILE A 154 -1.44 6.18 -19.94
CA ILE A 154 -2.59 5.51 -20.57
C ILE A 154 -3.17 6.26 -21.78
N GLY A 155 -2.53 7.36 -22.22
CA GLY A 155 -2.98 8.17 -23.35
C GLY A 155 -4.25 8.99 -23.08
N PHE A 156 -4.53 9.29 -21.81
CA PHE A 156 -5.59 10.18 -21.38
C PHE A 156 -5.02 11.57 -21.05
N ASP A 157 -5.46 12.61 -21.75
CA ASP A 157 -5.00 13.99 -21.50
C ASP A 157 -5.56 14.62 -20.21
N GLY A 158 -6.45 13.89 -19.52
CA GLY A 158 -7.20 14.37 -18.36
C GLY A 158 -8.59 14.88 -18.71
N PRO A 159 -9.36 15.32 -17.69
CA PRO A 159 -10.70 15.85 -17.87
C PRO A 159 -10.67 17.13 -18.70
N PHE A 160 -11.74 17.35 -19.48
CA PHE A 160 -11.92 18.58 -20.26
C PHE A 160 -11.76 19.83 -19.38
N ALA A 161 -11.02 20.82 -19.89
CA ALA A 161 -10.62 22.04 -19.19
C ALA A 161 -9.65 21.86 -18.00
N ASN A 162 -9.17 20.65 -17.73
CA ASN A 162 -8.22 20.29 -16.68
C ASN A 162 -8.44 21.08 -15.36
N PRO A 163 -9.67 21.03 -14.78
CA PRO A 163 -9.94 21.72 -13.53
C PRO A 163 -8.99 21.23 -12.44
N SER A 164 -8.57 22.14 -11.57
CA SER A 164 -7.79 21.78 -10.40
C SER A 164 -8.54 20.72 -9.58
N GLU A 165 -7.83 19.71 -9.10
CA GLU A 165 -8.40 18.66 -8.27
C GLU A 165 -9.10 19.28 -7.05
N LYS A 166 -10.43 19.16 -7.01
CA LYS A 166 -11.24 19.57 -5.86
C LYS A 166 -11.46 18.35 -4.99
N TRP A 167 -10.99 18.43 -3.75
CA TRP A 167 -11.21 17.38 -2.76
C TRP A 167 -12.69 17.32 -2.41
N SER A 168 -13.22 16.10 -2.27
CA SER A 168 -14.58 15.90 -1.78
C SER A 168 -14.67 16.35 -0.31
N GLU A 169 -15.88 16.68 0.14
CA GLU A 169 -16.14 17.03 1.54
C GLU A 169 -15.72 15.89 2.48
N SER A 170 -15.95 14.65 2.04
CA SER A 170 -15.52 13.42 2.72
C SER A 170 -14.01 13.39 2.95
N ARG A 171 -13.18 13.66 1.93
CA ARG A 171 -11.71 13.67 2.09
C ARG A 171 -11.22 14.81 2.99
N ILE A 172 -11.87 15.98 2.93
CA ILE A 172 -11.57 17.09 3.84
C ILE A 172 -11.88 16.69 5.29
N TYR A 173 -13.04 16.06 5.52
CA TYR A 173 -13.43 15.55 6.84
C TYR A 173 -12.45 14.48 7.33
N TYR A 174 -12.15 13.48 6.51
CA TYR A 174 -11.19 12.42 6.81
C TYR A 174 -9.84 13.00 7.25
N LYS A 175 -9.29 13.94 6.47
CA LYS A 175 -8.01 14.60 6.78
C LYS A 175 -8.05 15.33 8.13
N LYS A 176 -9.17 15.97 8.45
CA LYS A 176 -9.36 16.64 9.75
C LYS A 176 -9.38 15.61 10.89
N THR A 177 -10.06 14.48 10.71
CA THR A 177 -10.14 13.40 11.71
C THR A 177 -8.78 12.80 12.02
N ILE A 178 -7.97 12.50 11.01
CA ILE A 178 -6.61 11.96 11.22
C ILE A 178 -5.63 12.99 11.82
N SER A 179 -5.85 14.29 11.55
CA SER A 179 -4.97 15.38 12.03
C SER A 179 -5.32 15.86 13.43
N GLY A 180 -6.57 15.67 13.87
CA GLY A 180 -7.06 16.06 15.19
C GLY A 180 -6.98 14.95 16.25
N SER A 181 -6.63 13.73 15.85
CA SER A 181 -6.38 12.57 16.73
C SER A 181 -4.89 12.37 16.95
#